data_AF-A0A2E5S278-F1
#
_entry.id   AF-A0A2E5S278-F1
#
_cell.length_a   1.000
_cell.length_b   1.000
_cell.length_c   1.000
_cell.angle_alpha   90.00
_cell.angle_beta   90.00
_cell.angle_gamma   90.00
#
_symmetry.space_group_name_H-M   'P 1'
#
loop_
_entity.id
_entity.type
_entity.pdbx_description
1 polymer ?
#
loop_
_entity_poly.entity_id
_entity_poly.type
_entity_poly.pdbx_seq_one_letter_code
_entity_poly.pdbx_strand_id
1 'polypeptide(L)' 'ADAWWKQIQEARLSERFSVQVTTPENQPWGMRDFCLTDPSGVLWRIANNM' A
#
# COMPACT_ATOMS: atom_id res chain seq x y z
N ALA A 1 2.38 -4.30 -7.23
CA ALA A 1 2.25 -3.24 -6.23
C ALA A 1 1.56 -2.04 -6.84
N ASP A 2 2.05 -1.49 -7.95
CA ASP A 2 1.48 -0.27 -8.57
C ASP A 2 0.00 -0.38 -8.92
N ALA A 3 -0.43 -1.50 -9.51
CA ALA A 3 -1.84 -1.69 -9.87
C ALA A 3 -2.76 -1.66 -8.63
N TRP A 4 -2.37 -2.35 -7.56
CA TRP A 4 -3.09 -2.35 -6.29
C TRP A 4 -3.08 -0.97 -5.63
N TRP A 5 -1.93 -0.31 -5.61
CA TRP A 5 -1.79 1.04 -5.07
C TRP A 5 -2.71 2.02 -5.81
N LYS A 6 -2.71 1.99 -7.14
CA LYS A 6 -3.59 2.82 -7.97
C LYS A 6 -5.06 2.58 -7.64
N GLN A 7 -5.48 1.32 -7.50
CA GLN A 7 -6.85 0.98 -7.13
C GLN A 7 -7.24 1.52 -5.74
N ILE A 8 -6.31 1.51 -4.78
CA ILE A 8 -6.52 2.10 -3.45
C ILE A 8 -6.75 3.62 -3.55
N GLN A 9 -5.96 4.32 -4.37
CA GLN A 9 -6.12 5.75 -4.60
C GLN A 9 -7.46 6.05 -5.29
N GLU A 10 -7.82 5.30 -6.33
CA GLU A 10 -9.09 5.46 -7.06
C GLU A 10 -10.30 5.20 -6.16
N ALA A 11 -10.20 4.22 -5.26
CA ALA A 11 -11.22 3.90 -4.27
C ALA A 11 -11.25 4.88 -3.08
N ARG A 12 -10.31 5.84 -2.99
CA ARG A 12 -10.22 6.86 -1.93
C ARG A 12 -10.24 6.25 -0.53
N LEU A 13 -9.47 5.18 -0.33
CA LEU A 13 -9.50 4.45 0.94
C LEU A 13 -8.96 5.29 2.09
N SER A 14 -7.95 6.13 1.84
CA SER A 14 -7.37 7.02 2.86
C SER A 14 -8.43 7.96 3.43
N GLU A 15 -9.30 8.52 2.59
CA GLU A 15 -10.38 9.40 3.02
C GLU A 15 -11.53 8.61 3.66
N ARG A 16 -11.88 7.44 3.09
CA ARG A 16 -13.06 6.66 3.53
C ARG A 16 -12.83 5.93 4.84
N PHE A 17 -11.63 5.46 5.09
CA PHE A 17 -11.30 4.58 6.21
C PHE A 17 -10.18 5.11 7.11
N SER A 18 -9.70 6.33 6.85
CA SER A 18 -8.61 6.96 7.62
C SER A 18 -7.33 6.12 7.64
N VAL A 19 -7.08 5.37 6.56
CA VAL A 19 -5.85 4.60 6.39
C VAL A 19 -4.73 5.49 5.87
N GLN A 20 -3.49 5.15 6.21
CA GLN A 20 -2.29 5.78 5.66
C GLN A 20 -1.67 4.85 4.64
N VAL A 21 -1.31 5.35 3.46
CA VAL A 21 -0.78 4.54 2.36
C VAL A 21 0.53 5.13 1.86
N THR A 22 1.60 4.34 1.84
CA THR A 22 2.89 4.75 1.26
C THR A 22 2.88 4.60 -0.25
N THR A 23 3.77 5.29 -0.95
CA THR A 23 3.99 5.06 -2.38
C THR A 23 4.72 3.73 -2.62
N PRO A 24 4.51 3.06 -3.78
CA PRO A 24 5.23 1.83 -4.08
C PRO A 24 6.72 2.06 -4.34
N GLU A 25 7.56 1.21 -3.74
CA GLU A 25 9.01 1.28 -3.79
C GLU A 25 9.63 -0.08 -4.16
N ASN A 26 10.81 -0.05 -4.78
CA ASN A 26 11.61 -1.25 -5.04
C ASN A 26 12.46 -1.56 -3.81
N GLN A 27 12.36 -2.79 -3.32
CA GLN A 27 13.04 -3.24 -2.12
C GLN A 27 14.30 -4.04 -2.45
N PRO A 28 15.32 -4.06 -1.57
CA PRO A 28 16.59 -4.75 -1.81
C PRO A 28 16.46 -6.28 -1.92
N TRP A 29 15.33 -6.85 -1.50
CA TRP A 29 15.03 -8.29 -1.58
C TRP A 29 14.20 -8.69 -2.82
N GLY A 30 14.22 -7.88 -3.88
CA GLY A 30 13.62 -8.25 -5.17
C GLY A 30 12.11 -8.09 -5.26
N MET A 31 11.50 -7.36 -4.33
CA MET A 31 10.06 -7.08 -4.33
C MET A 31 9.80 -5.61 -4.69
N ARG A 32 8.65 -5.35 -5.30
CA ARG A 32 8.04 -4.02 -5.32
C ARG A 32 6.85 -4.02 -4.38
N ASP A 33 6.82 -3.11 -3.42
CA ASP A 33 5.79 -3.10 -2.37
C ASP A 33 5.36 -1.70 -1.94
N PHE A 34 4.25 -1.64 -1.21
CA PHE A 34 3.81 -0.47 -0.43
C PHE A 34 3.15 -0.93 0.87
N CYS A 35 2.98 0.00 1.81
CA CYS A 35 2.32 -0.25 3.08
C CYS A 35 0.99 0.51 3.19
N LEU A 36 0.02 -0.12 3.84
CA LEU A 36 -1.22 0.48 4.31
C LEU A 36 -1.31 0.27 5.82
N THR A 37 -1.46 1.35 6.58
CA THR A 37 -1.68 1.31 8.04
C THR A 37 -3.10 1.76 8.33
N ASP A 38 -3.88 0.93 9.00
CA ASP A 38 -5.24 1.29 9.40
C ASP A 38 -5.30 1.91 10.82
N PRO A 39 -6.41 2.57 11.21
CA PRO A 39 -6.52 3.27 12.49
C PRO A 39 -6.36 2.39 13.74
N SER A 40 -6.53 1.06 13.62
CA SER A 40 -6.28 0.13 14.72
C SER A 40 -4.79 -0.16 14.93
N GLY A 41 -3.92 0.35 14.05
CA GLY A 41 -2.47 0.18 14.11
C GLY A 41 -1.95 -1.05 13.37
N VAL A 42 -2.82 -1.79 12.68
CA VAL A 42 -2.38 -2.94 11.86
C VAL A 42 -1.73 -2.44 10.57
N LEU A 43 -0.56 -3.00 10.28
CA LEU A 43 0.21 -2.73 9.08
C LEU A 43 0.00 -3.86 8.05
N TRP A 44 -0.46 -3.48 6.88
CA TRP A 44 -0.58 -4.34 5.71
C TRP A 44 0.55 -4.01 4.75
N ARG A 45 1.37 -4.99 4.37
CA ARG A 45 2.37 -4.85 3.31
C ARG A 45 1.95 -5.65 2.10
N ILE A 46 1.82 -4.98 0.97
CA ILE A 46 1.37 -5.59 -0.28
C ILE A 46 2.54 -5.55 -1.25
N ALA A 47 3.06 -6.72 -1.58
CA ALA A 47 4.27 -6.90 -2.38
C ALA A 47 4.01 -7.81 -3.59
N ASN A 48 4.72 -7.55 -4.69
CA ASN A 48 4.88 -8.52 -5.78
C ASN A 48 6.37 -8.73 -6.07
N ASN A 49 6.69 -9.94 -6.51
CA ASN A 49 8.03 -10.22 -7.03
C ASN A 49 8.28 -9.38 -8.29
N MET A 50 9.51 -8.87 -8.42
CA MET A 50 9.95 -8.16 -9.63
C MET A 50 10.35 -9.13 -10.74
#